data_AF-A0AAD6SVI3-F1
#
_entry.id   AF-A0AAD6SVI3-F1
#
_cell.length_a   1.000
_cell.length_b   1.000
_cell.length_c   1.000
_cell.angle_alpha   90.00
_cell.angle_beta   90.00
_cell.angle_gamma   90.00
#
_symmetry.space_group_name_H-M   'P 1'
#
loop_
_entity.id
_entity.type
_entity.pdbx_description
1 polymer ?
#
loop_
_entity_poly.entity_id
_entity_poly.type
_entity_poly.pdbx_seq_one_letter_code
_entity_poly.pdbx_strand_id
1 'polypeptide(L)'
;MADPLSNLRAAYGVLETRVNRALRTQLGDTARLRLQRDEAFRLLESAEPHRNLFSPAEFATLQQSISAMADRLDEACHLSTDPQASGRAIDYGGRRLCHRKAWPPQEEYKSRIFGGGPNAIRI
;
A
#
# COMPACT_ATOMS: atom_id res chain seq x y z
N MET A 1 29.59 4.83 8.77
CA MET A 1 28.72 3.88 8.07
C MET A 1 27.30 4.16 8.54
N ALA A 2 26.38 4.53 7.65
CA ALA A 2 25.01 4.79 8.04
C ALA A 2 24.34 3.48 8.47
N ASP A 3 23.67 3.51 9.62
CA ASP A 3 22.99 2.34 10.17
C ASP A 3 21.76 2.01 9.30
N PRO A 4 21.63 0.77 8.78
CA PRO A 4 20.57 0.41 7.85
C PRO A 4 19.17 0.57 8.46
N LEU A 5 19.01 0.37 9.77
CA LEU A 5 17.76 0.59 10.48
C LEU A 5 17.41 2.09 10.53
N SER A 6 18.40 2.95 10.80
CA SER A 6 18.23 4.41 10.73
C SER A 6 17.79 4.88 9.34
N ASN A 7 18.37 4.33 8.27
CA ASN A 7 17.98 4.63 6.90
C ASN A 7 16.54 4.20 6.59
N LEU A 8 16.12 3.02 7.04
CA LEU A 8 14.75 2.54 6.86
C LEU A 8 13.72 3.40 7.60
N ARG A 9 14.02 3.81 8.84
CA ARG A 9 13.17 4.73 9.62
C ARG A 9 13.07 6.10 8.97
N ALA A 10 14.18 6.65 8.47
CA ALA A 10 14.18 7.91 7.73
C ALA A 10 13.36 7.80 6.43
N ALA A 11 13.51 6.71 5.67
CA ALA A 11 12.74 6.47 4.46
C ALA A 11 11.23 6.33 4.74
N TYR A 12 10.86 5.63 5.82
CA TYR A 12 9.49 5.55 6.29
C TYR A 12 8.89 6.93 6.60
N GLY A 13 9.59 7.78 7.35
CA GLY A 13 9.11 9.12 7.69
C GLY A 13 8.93 10.03 6.47
N VAL A 14 9.82 9.93 5.48
CA VAL A 14 9.69 10.64 4.19
C VAL A 14 8.46 10.15 3.43
N LEU A 15 8.25 8.83 3.36
CA LEU A 15 7.10 8.23 2.69
C LEU A 15 5.79 8.65 3.35
N GLU A 16 5.69 8.56 4.68
CA GLU A 16 4.51 8.97 5.45
C GLU A 16 4.15 10.44 5.19
N THR A 17 5.15 11.32 5.16
CA THR A 17 4.96 12.74 4.86
C THR A 17 4.42 12.94 3.43
N ARG A 18 4.95 12.19 2.45
CA ARG A 18 4.51 12.25 1.05
C ARG A 18 3.08 11.75 0.87
N VAL A 19 2.74 10.63 1.52
CA VAL A 19 1.39 10.06 1.49
C VAL A 19 0.40 11.02 2.12
N ASN A 20 0.68 11.53 3.32
CA ASN A 20 -0.19 12.51 3.97
C ASN A 20 -0.38 13.78 3.12
N ARG A 21 0.68 14.26 2.45
CA ARG A 21 0.58 15.41 1.55
C ARG A 21 -0.28 15.11 0.32
N ALA A 22 -0.11 13.94 -0.30
CA ALA A 22 -0.91 13.57 -1.47
C ALA A 22 -2.38 13.37 -1.13
N LEU A 23 -2.69 12.70 -0.01
CA LEU A 23 -4.06 12.55 0.47
C LEU A 23 -4.76 13.89 0.71
N ARG A 24 -4.01 14.94 1.09
CA ARG A 24 -4.59 16.27 1.37
C ARG A 24 -4.67 17.19 0.15
N THR A 25 -3.79 17.01 -0.84
CA THR A 25 -3.62 17.98 -1.94
C THR A 25 -3.86 17.42 -3.34
N GLN A 26 -3.95 16.10 -3.47
CA GLN A 26 -3.94 15.39 -4.76
C GLN A 26 -5.07 14.35 -4.86
N LEU A 27 -6.20 14.59 -4.17
CA LEU A 27 -7.45 13.85 -4.38
C LEU A 27 -7.90 14.07 -5.83
N GLY A 28 -7.62 13.12 -6.72
CA GLY A 28 -7.70 13.36 -8.17
C GLY A 28 -6.64 12.61 -8.96
N ASP A 29 -5.41 12.64 -8.47
CA ASP A 29 -4.23 12.19 -9.21
C ASP A 29 -3.94 10.72 -8.93
N THR A 30 -4.79 9.87 -9.49
CA THR A 30 -4.72 8.41 -9.32
C THR A 30 -3.37 7.81 -9.74
N ALA A 31 -2.65 8.43 -10.69
CA ALA A 31 -1.33 7.98 -11.09
C ALA A 31 -0.30 8.22 -9.97
N ARG A 32 -0.31 9.41 -9.34
CA ARG A 32 0.60 9.71 -8.23
C ARG A 32 0.26 8.92 -6.97
N LEU A 33 -1.01 8.73 -6.66
CA LEU A 33 -1.43 7.91 -5.52
C LEU A 33 -0.98 6.45 -5.67
N ARG A 34 -1.06 5.89 -6.90
CA ARG A 34 -0.54 4.55 -7.20
C ARG A 34 0.98 4.47 -7.05
N LEU A 35 1.72 5.47 -7.54
CA LEU A 35 3.19 5.50 -7.38
C LEU A 35 3.60 5.50 -5.90
N GLN A 36 2.91 6.28 -5.06
CA GLN A 36 3.19 6.29 -3.62
C GLN A 36 2.86 4.97 -2.94
N ARG A 37 1.80 4.29 -3.38
CA ARG A 37 1.46 2.95 -2.92
C ARG A 37 2.56 1.95 -3.28
N ASP A 38 3.07 1.99 -4.51
CA ASP A 38 4.18 1.13 -4.94
C ASP A 38 5.48 1.44 -4.17
N GLU A 39 5.78 2.71 -3.90
CA GLU A 39 6.92 3.10 -3.03
C GLU A 39 6.76 2.51 -1.61
N ALA A 40 5.54 2.48 -1.07
CA ALA A 40 5.28 1.92 0.26
C ALA A 40 5.54 0.40 0.33
N PHE A 41 5.12 -0.35 -0.68
CA PHE A 41 5.41 -1.78 -0.75
C PHE A 41 6.89 -2.06 -0.98
N ARG A 42 7.57 -1.29 -1.84
CA ARG A 42 9.02 -1.42 -2.05
C ARG A 42 9.81 -1.17 -0.78
N LEU A 43 9.37 -0.21 0.05
CA LEU A 43 9.98 0.02 1.36
C LEU A 43 9.87 -1.24 2.24
N LEU A 44 8.69 -1.87 2.28
CA LEU A 44 8.49 -3.09 3.04
C LEU A 44 9.35 -4.26 2.52
N GLU A 45 9.43 -4.45 1.20
CA GLU A 45 10.30 -5.45 0.57
C GLU A 45 11.78 -5.20 0.91
N SER A 46 12.21 -3.93 0.97
CA SER A 46 13.59 -3.58 1.36
C SER A 46 13.86 -3.78 2.86
N ALA A 47 12.82 -3.70 3.70
CA ALA A 47 12.90 -3.90 5.14
C ALA A 47 12.89 -5.39 5.52
N GLU A 48 12.28 -6.26 4.71
CA GLU A 48 12.19 -7.71 4.93
C GLU A 48 13.54 -8.40 5.19
N PRO A 49 14.59 -8.22 4.35
CA PRO A 49 15.90 -8.82 4.61
C PRO A 49 16.56 -8.29 5.88
N HIS A 50 16.12 -7.13 6.36
CA HIS A 50 16.58 -6.48 7.58
C HIS A 50 15.68 -6.77 8.80
N ARG A 51 14.68 -7.66 8.69
CA ARG A 51 13.73 -7.99 9.77
C ARG A 51 14.41 -8.30 11.10
N ASN A 52 15.57 -8.96 11.07
CA ASN A 52 16.33 -9.32 12.27
C ASN A 52 16.91 -8.11 13.04
N LEU A 53 16.97 -6.93 12.41
CA LEU A 53 17.39 -5.68 13.03
C LEU A 53 16.24 -4.95 13.72
N PHE A 54 14.99 -5.33 13.42
CA PHE A 54 13.80 -4.78 14.06
C PHE A 54 13.40 -5.62 15.25
N SER A 55 12.80 -4.99 16.26
CA SER A 55 12.02 -5.76 17.23
C SER A 55 10.79 -6.36 16.51
N PRO A 56 10.31 -7.55 16.92
CA PRO A 56 9.14 -8.16 16.31
C PRO A 56 7.90 -7.26 16.33
N ALA A 57 7.75 -6.49 17.41
CA ALA A 57 6.67 -5.51 17.55
C ALA A 57 6.83 -4.34 16.57
N GLU A 58 8.04 -3.78 16.44
CA GLU A 58 8.31 -2.66 15.53
C GLU A 58 8.09 -3.04 14.06
N PHE A 59 8.53 -4.24 13.65
CA PHE A 59 8.31 -4.71 12.29
C PHE A 59 6.82 -4.96 11.99
N ALA A 60 6.07 -5.50 12.97
CA ALA A 60 4.62 -5.66 12.84
C ALA A 60 3.91 -4.30 12.72
N THR A 61 4.32 -3.29 13.51
CA THR A 61 3.81 -1.93 13.38
C THR A 61 4.13 -1.33 12.01
N LEU A 62 5.35 -1.52 11.49
CA LEU A 62 5.74 -1.05 10.16
C LEU A 62 4.85 -1.66 9.07
N GLN A 63 4.62 -2.98 9.13
CA GLN A 63 3.73 -3.69 8.21
C GLN A 63 2.28 -3.17 8.27
N GLN A 64 1.76 -2.98 9.48
CA GLN A 64 0.40 -2.50 9.68
C GLN A 64 0.24 -1.06 9.18
N SER A 65 1.20 -0.18 9.46
CA SER A 65 1.20 1.20 8.98
C SER A 65 1.29 1.30 7.47
N ILE A 66 2.16 0.51 6.83
CA ILE A 66 2.28 0.48 5.36
C ILE A 66 0.98 -0.03 4.72
N SER A 67 0.35 -1.06 5.30
CA SER A 67 -0.95 -1.57 4.82
C SER A 67 -2.03 -0.50 4.95
N ALA A 68 -2.12 0.17 6.10
CA ALA A 68 -3.08 1.25 6.32
C ALA A 68 -2.86 2.45 5.38
N MET A 69 -1.61 2.78 5.05
CA MET A 69 -1.30 3.80 4.05
C MET A 69 -1.77 3.40 2.66
N ALA A 70 -1.56 2.14 2.26
CA ALA A 70 -2.03 1.63 0.98
C ALA A 70 -3.56 1.66 0.87
N ASP A 71 -4.27 1.26 1.93
CA ASP A 71 -5.74 1.28 1.97
C ASP A 71 -6.27 2.73 1.85
N ARG A 72 -5.68 3.69 2.55
CA ARG A 72 -6.06 5.11 2.44
C ARG A 72 -5.81 5.69 1.06
N LEU A 73 -4.72 5.29 0.40
CA LEU A 73 -4.41 5.72 -0.97
C LEU A 73 -5.40 5.13 -1.98
N ASP A 74 -5.85 3.89 -1.76
CA ASP A 74 -6.85 3.21 -2.59
C ASP A 74 -8.24 3.84 -2.42
N GLU A 75 -8.64 4.11 -1.16
CA GLU A 75 -9.85 4.86 -0.83
C GLU A 75 -9.84 6.26 -1.49
N ALA A 76 -8.72 6.97 -1.42
CA ALA A 76 -8.56 8.26 -2.09
C ALA A 76 -8.69 8.17 -3.62
N CYS A 77 -8.21 7.07 -4.24
CA CYS A 77 -8.42 6.82 -5.65
C CYS A 77 -9.91 6.58 -5.98
N HIS A 78 -10.63 5.87 -5.13
CA HIS A 78 -12.07 5.61 -5.30
C HIS A 78 -12.90 6.88 -5.12
N LEU A 79 -12.63 7.68 -4.09
CA LEU A 79 -13.31 8.97 -3.87
C LEU A 79 -13.11 9.95 -5.04
N SER A 80 -11.96 9.91 -5.69
CA SER A 80 -11.71 10.70 -6.91
C SER A 80 -12.46 10.16 -8.14
N THR A 81 -12.78 8.88 -8.17
CA THR A 81 -13.37 8.20 -9.34
C THR A 81 -14.89 8.24 -9.32
N ASP A 82 -15.51 8.57 -8.18
CA ASP A 82 -16.94 8.82 -8.07
C ASP A 82 -17.22 10.31 -8.37
N PRO A 83 -17.54 10.70 -9.62
CA PRO A 83 -18.27 11.95 -9.80
C PRO A 83 -19.59 11.73 -9.08
N GLN A 84 -19.87 12.53 -8.05
CA GLN A 84 -21.21 12.59 -7.46
C GLN A 84 -22.21 12.56 -8.60
N ALA A 85 -22.97 11.46 -8.66
CA ALA A 85 -24.03 11.26 -9.64
C ALA A 85 -25.19 12.19 -9.30
N SER A 86 -24.98 13.50 -9.33
CA SER A 86 -26.03 14.49 -9.40
C SER A 86 -26.52 14.56 -10.85
N GLY A 87 -27.32 13.55 -11.21
CA GLY A 87 -28.37 13.64 -12.22
C GLY A 87 -27.94 14.08 -13.62
N ARG A 88 -27.40 13.16 -14.41
CA ARG A 88 -27.89 12.85 -15.77
C ARG A 88 -26.96 11.81 -16.39
N ALA A 89 -27.54 10.65 -16.70
CA ALA A 89 -26.93 9.68 -17.58
C ALA A 89 -26.65 10.36 -18.93
N ILE A 90 -25.38 10.65 -19.21
CA ILE A 90 -24.93 10.80 -20.58
C ILE A 90 -24.02 9.62 -20.86
N ASP A 91 -24.60 8.68 -21.60
CA ASP A 91 -23.96 7.54 -22.22
C ASP A 91 -22.86 8.06 -23.16
N TYR A 92 -21.62 7.98 -22.71
CA TYR A 92 -20.47 8.03 -23.61
C TYR A 92 -19.77 6.69 -23.54
N GLY A 93 -20.09 5.85 -24.52
CA GLY A 93 -19.33 4.66 -24.87
C GLY A 93 -17.83 4.97 -24.91
N GLY A 94 -17.14 4.59 -23.86
CA GLY A 94 -15.72 4.83 -23.69
C GLY A 94 -15.12 3.63 -23.00
N ARG A 95 -14.77 2.61 -23.80
CA ARG A 95 -13.97 1.45 -23.39
C ARG A 95 -12.74 1.91 -22.60
N ARG A 96 -12.85 1.98 -21.28
CA ARG A 96 -11.69 1.88 -20.40
C ARG A 96 -11.51 0.41 -20.09
N LEU A 97 -10.80 -0.26 -21.00
CA LEU A 97 -9.97 -1.39 -20.67
C LEU A 97 -8.94 -0.90 -19.65
N CYS A 98 -9.34 -0.82 -18.38
CA CYS A 98 -8.43 -1.06 -17.28
C CYS A 98 -8.00 -2.51 -17.47
N HIS A 99 -6.97 -2.70 -18.31
CA HIS A 99 -6.30 -3.96 -18.50
C HIS A 99 -5.74 -4.34 -17.13
N ARG A 100 -6.55 -5.12 -16.42
CA ARG A 100 -6.21 -5.96 -15.29
C ARG A 100 -4.89 -6.65 -15.63
N LYS A 101 -3.77 -6.09 -15.17
CA LYS A 101 -2.87 -6.94 -14.41
C LYS A 101 -3.56 -7.09 -13.07
N ALA A 102 -4.33 -8.16 -12.93
CA ALA A 102 -4.80 -8.63 -11.65
C ALA A 102 -3.54 -8.87 -10.81
N TRP A 103 -3.13 -7.83 -10.08
CA TRP A 103 -2.22 -7.99 -8.97
C TRP A 103 -2.99 -8.83 -7.94
N PRO A 104 -2.37 -9.85 -7.33
CA PRO A 104 -3.09 -10.75 -6.47
C PRO A 104 -3.81 -9.96 -5.36
N PRO A 105 -5.04 -10.37 -4.99
CA PRO A 105 -5.78 -9.75 -3.89
C PRO A 105 -4.86 -9.59 -2.68
N GLN A 106 -4.99 -8.52 -1.90
CA GLN A 106 -4.18 -8.32 -0.69
C GLN A 106 -4.22 -9.53 0.27
N GLU A 107 -5.27 -10.35 0.21
CA GLU A 107 -5.35 -11.63 0.91
C GLU A 107 -4.22 -12.60 0.55
N GLU A 108 -3.76 -12.64 -0.70
CA GLU A 108 -2.67 -13.52 -1.12
C GLU A 108 -1.31 -13.00 -0.63
N TYR A 109 -1.11 -11.68 -0.58
CA TYR A 109 0.10 -11.09 0.02
C TYR A 109 0.11 -11.32 1.53
N LYS A 110 -1.07 -11.20 2.19
CA LYS A 110 -1.23 -11.60 3.59
C LYS A 110 -0.94 -13.10 3.76
N SER A 111 -1.46 -13.99 2.92
CA SER A 111 -1.16 -15.43 3.03
C SER A 111 0.30 -15.79 2.76
N ARG A 112 1.02 -15.02 1.94
CA ARG A 112 2.44 -15.27 1.64
C ARG A 112 3.38 -14.79 2.75
N ILE A 113 2.98 -13.75 3.48
CA ILE A 113 3.75 -13.14 4.58
C ILE A 113 3.31 -13.67 5.97
N PHE A 114 2.01 -13.98 6.15
CA PHE A 114 1.41 -14.52 7.38
C PHE A 114 1.14 -16.04 7.33
N GLY A 115 1.46 -16.72 6.21
CA GLY A 115 1.28 -18.16 6.03
C GLY A 115 2.27 -19.00 6.84
N GLY A 116 2.25 -18.87 8.16
CA GLY A 116 2.59 -19.97 9.05
C GLY A 116 1.56 -21.07 8.79
N GLY A 117 1.94 -22.05 7.97
CA GLY A 117 1.12 -23.23 7.74
C GLY A 117 0.71 -23.85 9.07
N PRO A 118 -0.55 -24.27 9.25
CA PRO A 118 -0.92 -25.05 10.41
C PRO A 118 -0.09 -26.33 10.38
N ASN A 119 0.84 -26.39 11.31
CA ASN A 119 1.57 -27.58 11.69
C ASN A 119 0.52 -28.63 12.07
N ALA A 120 0.18 -29.49 11.11
CA ALA A 120 -0.62 -30.69 11.34
C ALA A 120 0.25 -31.68 12.12
N ILE A 121 0.42 -31.40 13.41
CA ILE A 121 0.84 -32.39 14.39
C ILE A 121 -0.35 -33.34 14.55
N ARG A 122 -0.33 -34.42 13.77
CA ARG A 122 -1.07 -35.64 14.09
C ARG A 122 -0.17 -36.45 15.02
N ILE A 123 -0.52 -36.47 16.31
CA ILE A 123 -0.18 -37.56 17.22
C ILE A 123 -1.33 -38.56 17.15
#